data_AF-A0A0D6M0R2-F1
#
_entry.id   AF-A0A0D6M0R2-F1
#
_cell.length_a   1.000
_cell.length_b   1.000
_cell.length_c   1.000
_cell.angle_alpha   90.00
_cell.angle_beta   90.00
_cell.angle_gamma   90.00
#
_symmetry.space_group_name_H-M   'P 1'
#
loop_
_entity.id
_entity.type
_entity.pdbx_description
1 polymer ?
#
loop_
_entity_poly.entity_id
_entity_poly.type
_entity_poly.pdbx_seq_one_letter_code
_entity_poly.pdbx_strand_id
1 'polypeptide(L)'
;MGFFASVGQSIAYNGILTTAQRWFPENVGLAGGMIVAGYGCGAFILSPLQTAFINPLDYRVNSEGFFTQVDLLERVPQVFIVMAVVFALLQLVGLPFVGQPVEELGVETDPLIMENTERSVATQLKSATFLLLFVSLTCNALWVQLISGLYKAYGQQFIHSDLFLSLVGSLASVFNACSRVIWGIVADNVLPILDVHRVHPWCYFGMVTAGHSHAE
;
A
#
# COMPACT_ATOMS: atom_id res chain seq x y z
N MET A 1 9.11 10.26 -2.77
CA MET A 1 8.30 10.82 -1.66
C MET A 1 9.21 11.55 -0.69
N GLY A 2 8.78 12.67 -0.13
CA GLY A 2 9.57 13.41 0.87
C GLY A 2 9.62 12.69 2.22
N PHE A 3 10.68 12.93 3.00
CA PHE A 3 10.92 12.30 4.31
C PHE A 3 9.70 12.38 5.25
N PHE A 4 9.13 13.57 5.41
CA PHE A 4 7.97 13.80 6.28
C PHE A 4 6.72 13.05 5.84
N ALA A 5 6.47 12.94 4.53
CA ALA A 5 5.33 12.20 4.01
C ALA A 5 5.45 10.70 4.30
N SER A 6 6.66 10.14 4.17
CA SER A 6 6.90 8.72 4.44
C SER A 6 6.78 8.37 5.93
N VAL A 7 7.30 9.22 6.82
CA VAL A 7 7.14 9.04 8.28
C VAL A 7 5.67 9.10 8.68
N GLY A 8 4.93 10.12 8.22
CA GLY A 8 3.51 10.26 8.52
C GLY A 8 2.68 9.08 8.01
N GLN A 9 2.94 8.62 6.77
CA GLN A 9 2.28 7.45 6.21
C GLN A 9 2.52 6.18 7.04
N SER A 10 3.75 5.96 7.49
CA SER A 10 4.13 4.76 8.23
C SER A 10 3.44 4.67 9.60
N ILE A 11 3.33 5.80 10.30
CA ILE A 11 2.65 5.87 11.59
C ILE A 11 1.15 5.63 11.42
N ALA A 12 0.51 6.35 10.49
CA ALA A 12 -0.93 6.23 10.26
C ALA A 12 -1.33 4.82 9.79
N TYR A 13 -0.56 4.25 8.84
CA TYR A 13 -0.86 2.93 8.29
C TYR A 13 -0.80 1.82 9.35
N ASN A 14 0.27 1.76 10.15
CA ASN A 14 0.40 0.72 11.17
C ASN A 14 -0.64 0.87 12.28
N GLY A 15 -0.98 2.11 12.67
CA GLY A 15 -2.00 2.37 13.68
C GLY A 15 -3.39 1.88 13.26
N ILE A 16 -3.81 2.19 12.03
CA ILE A 16 -5.14 1.77 11.52
C ILE A 16 -5.18 0.27 11.27
N LEU A 17 -4.13 -0.31 10.67
CA LEU A 17 -4.08 -1.73 10.36
C LEU A 17 -4.19 -2.59 11.62
N THR A 18 -3.39 -2.29 12.64
CA THR A 18 -3.42 -3.03 13.92
C THR A 18 -4.75 -2.86 14.65
N THR A 19 -5.34 -1.67 14.62
CA THR A 19 -6.65 -1.42 15.25
C THR A 19 -7.76 -2.21 14.55
N ALA A 20 -7.78 -2.24 13.22
CA ALA A 20 -8.79 -2.99 12.46
C ALA A 20 -8.66 -4.51 12.65
N GLN A 21 -7.43 -5.02 12.72
CA GLN A 21 -7.19 -6.43 13.03
C GLN A 21 -7.71 -6.82 14.42
N ARG A 22 -7.64 -5.91 15.40
CA ARG A 22 -8.22 -6.13 16.74
C ARG A 22 -9.76 -6.10 16.73
N TRP A 23 -10.38 -5.30 15.87
CA TRP A 23 -11.84 -5.27 15.72
C TRP A 23 -12.41 -6.52 15.03
N PHE A 24 -11.64 -7.16 14.14
CA PHE A 24 -12.06 -8.34 13.37
C PHE A 24 -11.09 -9.52 13.53
N PRO A 25 -11.00 -10.14 14.72
CA PRO A 25 -10.03 -11.20 15.00
C PRO A 25 -10.26 -12.48 14.18
N GLU A 26 -11.51 -12.75 13.76
CA GLU A 26 -11.83 -13.93 12.94
C GLU A 26 -11.56 -13.72 11.45
N ASN A 27 -11.43 -12.47 10.99
CA ASN A 27 -11.27 -12.12 9.58
C ASN A 27 -10.16 -11.07 9.39
N VAL A 28 -8.99 -11.34 9.95
CA VAL A 28 -7.85 -10.40 10.00
C VAL A 28 -7.28 -10.09 8.61
N GLY A 29 -7.31 -11.06 7.70
CA GLY A 29 -6.87 -10.97 6.32
C GLY A 29 -7.80 -10.13 5.46
N LEU A 30 -9.11 -10.29 5.61
CA LEU A 30 -10.13 -9.46 4.94
C LEU A 30 -10.08 -8.02 5.45
N ALA A 31 -10.01 -7.82 6.77
CA ALA A 31 -9.92 -6.48 7.36
C ALA A 31 -8.65 -5.74 6.90
N GLY A 32 -7.49 -6.42 6.93
CA GLY A 32 -6.25 -5.88 6.38
C GLY A 32 -6.33 -5.66 4.86
N GLY A 33 -6.87 -6.62 4.12
CA GLY A 33 -7.05 -6.56 2.67
C GLY A 33 -7.89 -5.36 2.23
N MET A 34 -8.98 -5.04 2.93
CA MET A 34 -9.81 -3.86 2.65
C MET A 34 -9.07 -2.54 2.89
N ILE A 35 -8.30 -2.43 3.99
CA ILE A 35 -7.49 -1.23 4.25
C ILE A 35 -6.47 -1.02 3.13
N VAL A 36 -5.78 -2.08 2.72
CA VAL A 36 -4.75 -1.95 1.68
C VAL A 36 -5.37 -1.77 0.29
N ALA A 37 -6.55 -2.34 0.02
CA ALA A 37 -7.31 -2.08 -1.21
C ALA A 37 -7.68 -0.59 -1.36
N GLY A 38 -7.87 0.13 -0.25
CA GLY A 38 -8.07 1.58 -0.25
C GLY A 38 -6.95 2.36 -0.96
N TYR A 39 -5.69 1.89 -0.89
CA TYR A 39 -4.59 2.51 -1.66
C TYR A 39 -4.79 2.39 -3.17
N GLY A 40 -5.26 1.22 -3.66
CA GLY A 40 -5.53 1.00 -5.07
C GLY A 40 -6.71 1.84 -5.58
N CYS A 41 -7.80 1.92 -4.80
CA CYS A 41 -8.95 2.78 -5.11
C CYS A 41 -8.57 4.27 -5.14
N GLY A 42 -7.74 4.71 -4.19
CA GLY A 42 -7.23 6.09 -4.17
C GLY A 42 -6.40 6.40 -5.41
N ALA A 43 -5.50 5.51 -5.81
CA ALA A 43 -4.71 5.67 -7.03
C ALA A 43 -5.58 5.72 -8.30
N PHE A 44 -6.64 4.91 -8.38
CA PHE A 44 -7.58 4.94 -9.50
C PHE A 44 -8.29 6.29 -9.67
N ILE A 45 -8.73 6.91 -8.58
CA ILE A 45 -9.45 8.20 -8.63
C ILE A 45 -8.47 9.36 -8.82
N LEU A 46 -7.37 9.35 -8.07
CA LEU A 46 -6.47 10.51 -7.99
C LEU A 46 -5.47 10.57 -9.15
N SER A 47 -5.01 9.44 -9.71
CA SER A 47 -4.05 9.47 -10.82
C SER A 47 -4.56 10.15 -12.10
N PRO A 48 -5.77 9.86 -12.60
CA PRO A 48 -6.28 10.54 -13.79
C PRO A 48 -6.68 11.98 -13.47
N LEU A 49 -7.20 12.25 -12.27
CA LEU A 49 -7.54 13.60 -11.82
C LEU A 49 -6.29 14.50 -11.73
N GLN A 50 -5.19 13.99 -11.16
CA GLN A 50 -3.91 14.69 -11.09
C GLN A 50 -3.33 14.94 -12.49
N THR A 51 -3.32 13.91 -13.34
CA THR A 51 -2.86 14.06 -14.73
C THR A 51 -3.72 15.09 -15.49
N ALA A 52 -5.04 15.05 -15.37
CA ALA A 52 -5.93 15.99 -16.04
C ALA A 52 -5.78 17.43 -15.51
N PHE A 53 -5.51 17.60 -14.20
CA PHE A 53 -5.28 18.92 -13.61
C PHE A 53 -3.94 19.53 -14.07
N ILE A 54 -2.87 18.72 -14.06
CA ILE A 54 -1.52 19.15 -14.44
C ILE A 54 -1.42 19.37 -15.96
N ASN A 55 -1.97 18.45 -16.74
CA ASN A 55 -1.85 18.42 -18.19
C ASN A 55 -3.22 18.28 -18.90
N PRO A 56 -4.11 19.29 -18.82
CA PRO A 56 -5.43 19.21 -19.44
C PRO A 56 -5.39 19.25 -20.97
N LEU A 57 -4.29 19.74 -21.56
CA LEU A 57 -4.12 19.87 -23.00
C LEU A 57 -3.33 18.70 -23.61
N ASP A 58 -3.07 17.64 -22.83
CA ASP A 58 -2.28 16.44 -23.21
C ASP A 58 -0.97 16.81 -23.91
N TYR A 59 -0.27 17.79 -23.35
CA TYR A 59 1.05 18.21 -23.80
C TYR A 59 2.02 17.04 -23.80
N ARG A 60 2.92 17.06 -24.78
CA ARG A 60 3.92 16.03 -25.01
C ARG A 60 5.23 16.33 -24.29
N VAL A 61 5.95 15.26 -23.98
CA VAL A 61 7.36 15.32 -23.55
C VAL A 61 8.27 15.65 -24.73
N ASN A 62 9.36 16.36 -24.47
CA ASN A 62 10.40 16.62 -25.46
C ASN A 62 11.20 15.35 -25.78
N SER A 63 12.08 15.42 -26.78
CA SER A 63 12.99 14.33 -27.18
C SER A 63 13.87 13.76 -26.06
N GLU A 64 14.03 14.51 -24.96
CA GLU A 64 14.78 14.13 -23.76
C GLU A 64 13.88 13.53 -22.64
N GLY A 65 12.57 13.39 -22.86
CA GLY A 65 11.62 12.84 -21.88
C GLY A 65 11.10 13.84 -20.84
N PHE A 66 11.40 15.14 -20.98
CA PHE A 66 10.98 16.18 -20.05
C PHE A 66 9.86 17.06 -20.63
N PHE A 67 8.95 17.51 -19.76
CA PHE A 67 7.98 18.56 -20.08
C PHE A 67 8.66 19.93 -20.00
N THR A 68 8.50 20.78 -21.02
CA THR A 68 9.13 22.12 -21.07
C THR A 68 8.14 23.27 -21.16
N GLN A 69 6.82 23.00 -21.24
CA GLN A 69 5.84 24.08 -21.32
C GLN A 69 5.71 24.79 -19.97
N VAL A 70 5.89 26.11 -19.98
CA VAL A 70 5.83 26.96 -18.78
C VAL A 70 4.47 26.82 -18.07
N ASP A 71 3.37 26.78 -18.84
CA ASP A 71 2.01 26.64 -18.31
C ASP A 71 1.79 25.32 -17.53
N LEU A 72 2.52 24.25 -17.87
CA LEU A 72 2.47 22.98 -17.17
C LEU A 72 3.32 23.04 -15.89
N LEU A 73 4.53 23.60 -15.99
CA LEU A 73 5.45 23.74 -14.85
C LEU A 73 4.85 24.58 -13.71
N GLU A 74 4.11 25.63 -14.04
CA GLU A 74 3.45 26.50 -13.03
C GLU A 74 2.32 25.79 -12.26
N ARG A 75 1.69 24.76 -12.84
CA ARG A 75 0.62 23.99 -12.20
C ARG A 75 1.14 22.93 -11.23
N VAL A 76 2.41 22.52 -11.37
CA VAL A 76 3.02 21.48 -10.53
C VAL A 76 3.06 21.88 -9.04
N PRO A 77 3.50 23.08 -8.64
CA PRO A 77 3.41 23.51 -7.23
C PRO A 77 1.95 23.59 -6.73
N GLN A 78 1.03 24.03 -7.59
CA GLN A 78 -0.38 24.20 -7.23
C GLN A 78 -1.06 22.87 -6.93
N VAL A 79 -0.79 21.81 -7.70
CA VAL A 79 -1.38 20.48 -7.45
C VAL A 79 -0.96 19.92 -6.09
N PHE A 80 0.27 20.18 -5.61
CA PHE A 80 0.69 19.75 -4.27
C PHE A 80 -0.15 20.39 -3.17
N ILE A 81 -0.48 21.67 -3.29
CA ILE A 81 -1.32 22.38 -2.32
C ILE A 81 -2.76 21.84 -2.37
N VAL A 82 -3.32 21.66 -3.57
CA VAL A 82 -4.67 21.11 -3.74
C VAL A 82 -4.75 19.70 -3.12
N MET A 83 -3.78 18.84 -3.40
CA MET A 83 -3.72 17.49 -2.82
C MET A 83 -3.56 17.52 -1.30
N ALA A 84 -2.74 18.43 -0.76
CA ALA A 84 -2.59 18.59 0.68
C ALA A 84 -3.90 18.97 1.36
N VAL A 85 -4.67 19.91 0.78
CA VAL A 85 -5.98 20.31 1.29
C VAL A 85 -6.98 19.15 1.21
N VAL A 86 -7.05 18.46 0.08
CA VAL A 86 -7.97 17.30 -0.09
C VAL A 86 -7.66 16.20 0.93
N PHE A 87 -6.39 15.83 1.09
CA PHE A 87 -5.99 14.83 2.09
C PHE A 87 -6.23 15.31 3.52
N ALA A 88 -6.02 16.59 3.83
CA ALA A 88 -6.33 17.14 5.15
C ALA A 88 -7.83 17.05 5.46
N LEU A 89 -8.71 17.37 4.51
CA LEU A 89 -10.16 17.24 4.68
C LEU A 89 -10.59 15.79 4.87
N LEU A 90 -10.07 14.88 4.05
CA LEU A 90 -10.35 13.44 4.19
C LEU A 90 -9.88 12.90 5.55
N GLN A 91 -8.71 13.32 6.01
CA GLN A 91 -8.17 12.93 7.31
C GLN A 91 -8.99 13.50 8.47
N LEU A 92 -9.42 14.77 8.38
CA LEU A 92 -10.27 15.41 9.39
C LEU A 92 -11.62 14.71 9.54
N VAL A 93 -12.19 14.24 8.44
CA VAL A 93 -13.45 13.47 8.45
C VAL A 93 -13.22 12.04 8.92
N GLY A 94 -12.09 11.41 8.56
CA GLY A 94 -11.80 10.01 8.90
C GLY A 94 -11.35 9.76 10.34
N LEU A 95 -10.60 10.70 10.94
CA LEU A 95 -10.04 10.57 12.29
C LEU A 95 -11.10 10.25 13.38
N PRO A 96 -12.27 10.91 13.41
CA PRO A 96 -13.32 10.61 14.39
C PRO A 96 -13.86 9.17 14.34
N PHE A 97 -13.72 8.49 13.20
CA PHE A 97 -14.19 7.11 13.03
C PHE A 97 -13.17 6.06 13.48
N VAL A 98 -11.94 6.46 13.78
CA VAL A 98 -10.90 5.54 14.27
C VAL A 98 -11.00 5.45 15.79
N GLY A 99 -11.59 4.35 16.28
CA GLY A 99 -11.69 4.04 17.70
C GLY A 99 -11.01 2.72 18.05
N GLN A 100 -10.36 2.65 19.22
CA GLN A 100 -9.85 1.39 19.75
C GLN A 100 -11.02 0.53 20.26
N PRO A 101 -10.96 -0.80 20.10
CA PRO A 101 -11.92 -1.67 20.77
C PRO A 101 -11.74 -1.52 22.29
N VAL A 102 -12.84 -1.59 23.05
CA VAL A 102 -12.78 -1.52 24.51
C VAL A 102 -12.07 -2.77 25.03
N GLU A 103 -10.81 -2.63 25.43
CA GLU A 103 -10.09 -3.68 26.16
C GLU A 103 -10.73 -3.78 27.56
N GLU A 104 -11.24 -4.96 27.94
CA GLU A 104 -11.58 -5.21 29.35
C GLU A 104 -10.30 -5.06 30.18
N LEU A 105 -10.30 -4.10 31.10
CA LEU A 105 -9.19 -3.81 32.01
C LEU A 105 -8.93 -5.01 32.94
N GLY A 106 -8.09 -5.94 32.47
CA GLY A 106 -7.51 -7.03 33.23
C GLY A 106 -6.05 -6.76 33.59
N VAL A 107 -5.85 -6.07 34.71
CA VAL A 107 -4.78 -6.26 35.74
C VAL A 107 -3.29 -6.29 35.30
N GLU A 108 -2.56 -5.29 35.83
CA GLU A 108 -1.11 -5.19 36.12
C GLU A 108 -0.10 -5.70 35.08
N THR A 109 0.67 -4.81 34.43
CA THR A 109 2.08 -5.09 34.06
C THR A 109 2.82 -3.88 33.47
N ASP A 110 3.54 -3.18 34.33
CA ASP A 110 4.65 -2.30 33.95
C ASP A 110 5.97 -2.98 34.42
N PRO A 111 7.14 -2.39 34.17
CA PRO A 111 8.35 -2.90 33.47
C PRO A 111 8.57 -4.38 33.04
N LEU A 112 8.01 -5.40 33.69
CA LEU A 112 8.41 -6.81 33.45
C LEU A 112 7.97 -7.37 32.07
N ILE A 113 6.86 -6.87 31.51
CA ILE A 113 6.47 -7.18 30.13
C ILE A 113 7.41 -6.52 29.15
N MET A 114 7.82 -5.28 29.39
CA MET A 114 8.66 -4.53 28.44
C MET A 114 10.03 -5.19 28.26
N GLU A 115 10.67 -5.65 29.34
CA GLU A 115 11.95 -6.38 29.27
C GLU A 115 11.81 -7.74 28.54
N ASN A 116 10.74 -8.51 28.82
CA ASN A 116 10.47 -9.78 28.13
C ASN A 116 10.11 -9.56 26.65
N THR A 117 9.39 -8.50 26.32
CA THR A 117 9.04 -8.11 24.95
C THR A 117 10.28 -7.69 24.19
N GLU A 118 11.17 -6.87 24.75
CA GLU A 118 12.43 -6.48 24.10
C GLU A 118 13.33 -7.70 23.81
N ARG A 119 13.45 -8.61 24.79
CA ARG A 119 14.23 -9.84 24.63
C ARG A 119 13.60 -10.77 23.58
N SER A 120 12.27 -10.84 23.52
CA SER A 120 11.52 -11.58 22.52
C SER A 120 11.72 -10.98 21.11
N VAL A 121 11.60 -9.66 20.96
CA VAL A 121 11.79 -8.97 19.68
C VAL A 121 13.22 -9.15 19.17
N ALA A 122 14.24 -8.94 20.01
CA ALA A 122 15.63 -9.15 19.63
C ALA A 122 15.93 -10.61 19.22
N THR A 123 15.21 -11.56 19.83
CA THR A 123 15.31 -12.99 19.48
C THR A 123 14.59 -13.28 18.15
N GLN A 124 13.42 -12.69 17.91
CA GLN A 124 12.69 -12.83 16.66
C GLN A 124 13.41 -12.20 15.47
N LEU A 125 14.07 -11.06 15.65
CA LEU A 125 14.88 -10.40 14.62
C LEU A 125 16.07 -11.25 14.15
N LYS A 126 16.57 -12.14 15.01
CA LYS A 126 17.67 -13.08 14.69
C LYS A 126 17.18 -14.41 14.12
N SER A 127 15.86 -14.64 14.09
CA SER A 127 15.29 -15.88 13.54
C SER A 127 15.51 -15.96 12.02
N ALA A 128 15.92 -17.13 11.54
CA ALA A 128 16.06 -17.38 10.11
C ALA A 128 14.73 -17.21 9.36
N THR A 129 13.60 -17.53 10.01
CA THR A 129 12.26 -17.32 9.44
C THR A 129 11.96 -15.83 9.25
N PHE A 130 12.31 -14.99 10.23
CA PHE A 130 12.17 -13.54 10.12
C PHE A 130 13.02 -12.98 8.99
N LEU A 131 14.30 -13.40 8.91
CA LEU A 131 15.20 -12.91 7.87
C LEU A 131 14.74 -13.34 6.47
N LEU A 132 14.26 -14.58 6.29
CA LEU A 132 13.71 -15.05 5.03
C LEU A 132 12.45 -14.27 4.62
N LEU A 133 11.51 -14.06 5.54
CA LEU A 133 10.32 -13.23 5.29
C LEU A 133 10.69 -11.78 4.99
N PHE A 134 11.64 -11.21 5.73
CA PHE A 134 12.10 -9.84 5.54
C PHE A 134 12.75 -9.63 4.16
N VAL A 135 13.69 -10.50 3.77
CA VAL A 135 14.37 -10.40 2.48
C VAL A 135 13.40 -10.62 1.33
N SER A 136 12.55 -11.64 1.41
CA SER A 136 11.56 -11.92 0.36
C SER A 136 10.56 -10.78 0.20
N LEU A 137 10.01 -10.26 1.30
CA LEU A 137 9.08 -9.13 1.28
C LEU A 137 9.75 -7.85 0.75
N THR A 138 10.99 -7.58 1.16
CA THR A 138 11.76 -6.42 0.69
C THR A 138 12.04 -6.52 -0.81
N CYS A 139 12.49 -7.67 -1.30
CA CYS A 139 12.71 -7.88 -2.74
C CYS A 139 11.42 -7.72 -3.55
N ASN A 140 10.31 -8.27 -3.05
CA ASN A 140 9.00 -8.10 -3.70
C ASN A 140 8.57 -6.62 -3.72
N ALA A 141 8.67 -5.92 -2.59
CA ALA A 141 8.31 -4.52 -2.48
C ALA A 141 9.16 -3.62 -3.39
N LEU A 142 10.46 -3.88 -3.49
CA LEU A 142 11.37 -3.17 -4.40
C LEU A 142 10.96 -3.37 -5.86
N TRP A 143 10.68 -4.61 -6.27
CA TRP A 143 10.26 -4.90 -7.64
C TRP A 143 8.94 -4.21 -8.00
N VAL A 144 7.92 -4.32 -7.13
CA VAL A 144 6.63 -3.67 -7.36
C VAL A 144 6.79 -2.15 -7.46
N GLN A 145 7.54 -1.54 -6.54
CA GLN A 145 7.73 -0.09 -6.51
C GLN A 145 8.51 0.43 -7.72
N LEU A 146 9.45 -0.35 -8.24
CA LEU A 146 10.22 -0.02 -9.45
C LEU A 146 9.31 0.01 -10.68
N ILE A 147 8.50 -1.04 -10.90
CA ILE A 147 7.58 -1.11 -12.04
C ILE A 147 6.55 0.02 -11.97
N SER A 148 5.93 0.22 -10.80
CA SER A 148 4.96 1.31 -10.61
C SER A 148 5.57 2.71 -10.76
N GLY A 149 6.87 2.88 -10.50
CA GLY A 149 7.56 4.15 -10.69
C GLY A 149 7.93 4.44 -12.14
N LEU A 150 8.25 3.40 -12.92
CA LEU A 150 8.82 3.54 -14.26
C LEU A 150 7.81 3.33 -15.40
N TYR A 151 6.65 2.72 -15.16
CA TYR A 151 5.74 2.36 -16.25
C TYR A 151 5.29 3.55 -17.11
N LYS A 152 5.06 4.74 -16.51
CA LYS A 152 4.70 5.95 -17.28
C LYS A 152 5.86 6.42 -18.15
N ALA A 153 7.06 6.51 -17.57
CA ALA A 153 8.26 6.95 -18.28
C ALA A 153 8.61 6.01 -19.45
N TYR A 154 8.46 4.70 -19.25
CA TYR A 154 8.66 3.71 -20.30
C TYR A 154 7.54 3.75 -21.35
N GLY A 155 6.28 3.84 -20.93
CA GLY A 155 5.13 3.87 -21.84
C GLY A 155 5.15 5.08 -22.77
N GLN A 156 5.66 6.23 -22.30
CA GLN A 156 5.78 7.45 -23.10
C GLN A 156 6.78 7.33 -24.27
N GLN A 157 7.63 6.29 -24.29
CA GLN A 157 8.51 6.01 -25.42
C GLN A 157 7.77 5.43 -26.64
N PHE A 158 6.64 4.74 -26.42
CA PHE A 158 5.87 4.08 -27.47
C PHE A 158 4.51 4.72 -27.71
N ILE A 159 3.89 5.26 -26.66
CA ILE A 159 2.52 5.79 -26.67
C ILE A 159 2.58 7.28 -26.32
N HIS A 160 1.92 8.09 -27.13
CA HIS A 160 2.09 9.55 -27.12
C HIS A 160 1.10 10.32 -26.24
N SER A 161 0.07 9.66 -25.69
CA SER A 161 -0.98 10.31 -24.87
C SER A 161 -0.80 9.96 -23.40
N ASP A 162 -0.52 10.97 -22.57
CA ASP A 162 -0.28 10.79 -21.14
C ASP A 162 -1.58 10.39 -20.41
N LEU A 163 -2.71 10.91 -20.90
CA LEU A 163 -4.04 10.57 -20.39
C LEU A 163 -4.34 9.07 -20.55
N PHE A 164 -4.02 8.49 -21.70
CA PHE A 164 -4.20 7.05 -21.94
C PHE A 164 -3.35 6.22 -20.97
N LEU A 165 -2.07 6.56 -20.77
CA LEU A 165 -1.20 5.86 -19.81
C LEU A 165 -1.73 5.99 -18.37
N SER A 166 -2.24 7.15 -18.00
CA SER A 166 -2.84 7.37 -16.69
C SER A 166 -4.09 6.51 -16.50
N LEU A 167 -4.92 6.35 -17.53
CA LEU A 167 -6.10 5.48 -17.50
C LEU A 167 -5.74 4.00 -17.35
N VAL A 168 -4.73 3.52 -18.08
CA VAL A 168 -4.23 2.14 -17.94
C VAL A 168 -3.70 1.88 -16.54
N GLY A 169 -2.90 2.79 -15.99
CA GLY A 169 -2.41 2.68 -14.61
C GLY A 169 -3.52 2.72 -13.57
N SER A 170 -4.57 3.50 -13.84
CA SER A 170 -5.76 3.57 -12.98
C SER A 170 -6.52 2.24 -12.99
N LEU A 171 -6.77 1.67 -14.18
CA LEU A 171 -7.44 0.38 -14.31
C LEU A 171 -6.64 -0.75 -13.63
N ALA A 172 -5.31 -0.77 -13.81
CA ALA A 172 -4.44 -1.71 -13.11
C ALA A 172 -4.55 -1.59 -11.58
N SER A 173 -4.76 -0.37 -11.07
CA SER A 173 -4.94 -0.13 -9.63
C SER A 173 -6.26 -0.69 -9.10
N VAL A 174 -7.33 -0.71 -9.91
CA VAL A 174 -8.61 -1.35 -9.55
C VAL A 174 -8.44 -2.86 -9.42
N PHE A 175 -7.79 -3.49 -10.40
CA PHE A 175 -7.49 -4.92 -10.32
C PHE A 175 -6.59 -5.25 -9.13
N ASN A 176 -5.61 -4.38 -8.80
CA ASN A 176 -4.79 -4.53 -7.60
C ASN A 176 -5.61 -4.39 -6.30
N ALA A 177 -6.58 -3.49 -6.25
CA ALA A 177 -7.46 -3.35 -5.10
C ALA A 177 -8.33 -4.62 -4.92
N CYS A 178 -8.94 -5.11 -6.00
CA CYS A 178 -9.75 -6.32 -5.97
C CYS A 178 -8.93 -7.56 -5.55
N SER A 179 -7.72 -7.72 -6.06
CA SER A 179 -6.88 -8.86 -5.71
C SER A 179 -6.51 -8.88 -4.22
N ARG A 180 -6.31 -7.71 -3.60
CA ARG A 180 -6.03 -7.59 -2.15
C ARG A 180 -7.20 -8.06 -1.29
N VAL A 181 -8.44 -7.75 -1.69
CA VAL A 181 -9.63 -8.22 -0.97
C VAL A 181 -9.80 -9.73 -1.16
N ILE A 182 -9.67 -10.23 -2.40
CA ILE A 182 -9.78 -11.67 -2.71
C ILE A 182 -8.75 -12.47 -1.93
N TRP A 183 -7.48 -12.08 -1.96
CA TRP A 183 -6.42 -12.77 -1.22
C TRP A 183 -6.58 -12.63 0.30
N GLY A 184 -7.14 -11.53 0.80
CA GLY A 184 -7.52 -11.40 2.20
C GLY A 184 -8.54 -12.45 2.64
N ILE A 185 -9.59 -12.65 1.84
CA ILE A 185 -10.62 -13.68 2.09
C ILE A 185 -10.00 -15.07 2.01
N VAL A 186 -9.20 -15.34 0.98
CA VAL A 186 -8.53 -16.65 0.84
C VAL A 186 -7.61 -16.91 2.02
N ALA A 187 -6.86 -15.91 2.49
CA ALA A 187 -6.00 -16.04 3.67
C ALA A 187 -6.80 -16.41 4.91
N ASP A 188 -7.93 -15.75 5.17
CA ASP A 188 -8.77 -16.04 6.34
C ASP A 188 -9.39 -17.44 6.31
N ASN A 189 -9.71 -17.97 5.12
CA ASN A 189 -10.30 -19.31 4.99
C ASN A 189 -9.24 -20.42 4.97
N VAL A 190 -8.02 -20.13 4.50
CA VAL A 190 -6.95 -21.12 4.33
C VAL A 190 -6.01 -21.19 5.54
N LEU A 191 -5.72 -20.06 6.21
CA LEU A 191 -4.84 -20.05 7.39
C LEU A 191 -5.31 -20.98 8.53
N PRO A 192 -6.61 -21.01 8.92
CA PRO A 192 -7.09 -21.91 9.97
C PRO A 192 -6.87 -23.40 9.66
N ILE A 193 -6.77 -23.74 8.38
CA ILE A 193 -6.55 -25.12 7.89
C ILE A 193 -5.06 -25.49 7.94
N LEU A 194 -4.16 -24.52 7.77
CA LEU A 194 -2.71 -24.71 7.80
C LEU A 194 -2.13 -24.72 9.23
N ASP A 195 -2.84 -24.17 10.21
CA ASP A 195 -2.41 -24.11 11.62
C ASP A 195 -2.46 -25.49 12.33
N VAL A 196 -3.06 -26.51 11.71
CA VAL A 196 -3.14 -27.86 12.31
C VAL A 196 -1.85 -28.67 12.14
N HIS A 197 -1.04 -28.44 11.09
CA HIS A 197 0.26 -29.11 10.95
C HIS A 197 1.20 -28.38 9.97
N ARG A 198 2.25 -27.74 10.53
CA ARG A 198 3.45 -27.21 9.84
C ARG A 198 3.23 -25.96 8.96
N VAL A 199 3.61 -24.81 9.53
CA VAL A 199 3.96 -23.61 8.75
C VAL A 199 5.25 -23.89 7.97
N HIS A 200 5.11 -24.31 6.71
CA HIS A 200 6.20 -24.31 5.74
C HIS A 200 6.23 -22.93 5.04
N PRO A 201 7.38 -22.25 4.94
CA PRO A 201 7.50 -20.92 4.31
C PRO A 201 7.01 -20.82 2.85
N TRP A 202 6.71 -21.95 2.20
CA TRP A 202 6.17 -22.01 0.83
C TRP A 202 4.72 -21.52 0.69
N CYS A 203 3.90 -21.53 1.75
CA CYS A 203 2.52 -21.04 1.64
C CYS A 203 2.44 -19.50 1.60
N TYR A 204 3.34 -18.80 2.29
CA TYR A 204 3.51 -17.34 2.12
C TYR A 204 4.01 -16.99 0.71
N PHE A 205 4.86 -17.87 0.13
CA PHE A 205 5.36 -17.72 -1.23
C PHE A 205 4.24 -17.87 -2.27
N GLY A 206 3.29 -18.79 -2.07
CA GLY A 206 2.13 -18.97 -2.94
C GLY A 206 1.22 -17.74 -3.05
N MET A 207 0.95 -17.03 -1.95
CA MET A 207 0.11 -15.82 -1.98
C MET A 207 0.79 -14.60 -2.61
N VAL A 208 2.13 -14.53 -2.58
CA VAL A 208 2.90 -13.43 -3.20
C VAL A 208 3.21 -13.71 -4.68
N THR A 209 3.23 -14.99 -5.10
CA THR A 209 3.61 -15.39 -6.47
C THR A 209 2.45 -15.84 -7.36
N ALA A 210 1.28 -16.18 -6.82
CA ALA A 210 0.10 -16.58 -7.61
C ALA A 210 -0.66 -15.41 -8.27
N GLY A 211 0.00 -14.26 -8.46
CA GLY A 211 -0.43 -13.23 -9.40
C GLY A 211 0.21 -13.35 -10.80
N HIS A 212 1.07 -14.35 -11.03
CA HIS A 212 1.85 -14.48 -12.27
C HIS A 212 1.86 -15.91 -12.83
N SER A 213 0.73 -16.61 -12.78
CA SER A 213 0.53 -17.81 -13.58
C SER A 213 -0.87 -17.79 -14.18
N HIS A 214 -0.93 -17.75 -15.51
CA HIS A 214 -2.11 -17.60 -16.37
C HIS A 214 -2.59 -16.16 -16.65
N ALA A 215 -1.73 -15.42 -17.34
CA ALA A 215 -2.12 -14.77 -18.58
C ALA A 215 -0.90 -14.74 -19.50
N GLU A 216 -1.04 -15.37 -20.66
CA GLU A 216 -0.14 -15.23 -21.80
C GLU A 216 -0.01 -13.76 -22.25
#